data_AF-A0A832TN65-F1
#
_entry.id   AF-A0A832TN65-F1
#
_cell.length_a   1.000
_cell.length_b   1.000
_cell.length_c   1.000
_cell.angle_alpha   90.00
_cell.angle_beta   90.00
_cell.angle_gamma   90.00
#
_symmetry.space_group_name_H-M   'P 1'
#
loop_
_entity.id
_entity.type
_entity.pdbx_description
1 polymer ?
#
loop_
_entity_poly.entity_id
_entity_poly.type
_entity_poly.pdbx_seq_one_letter_code
_entity_poly.pdbx_strand_id
1 'polypeptide(L)' 'MKSRNVMYFTPREEEFADLLVRIGLKKNVAKVLVYLAHTPEATSRDIERGTDLRQPEVS' A
#
# COMPACT_ATOMS: atom_id res chain seq x y z
N MET A 1 19.87 5.69 -12.88
CA MET A 1 18.86 5.16 -11.91
C MET A 1 17.91 4.27 -12.68
N LYS A 2 17.68 3.01 -12.26
CA LYS A 2 16.65 2.17 -12.89
C LYS A 2 15.29 2.79 -12.58
N SER A 3 14.50 3.11 -13.60
CA SER A 3 13.10 3.50 -13.45
C SER A 3 12.35 2.30 -12.86
N ARG A 4 12.01 2.35 -11.57
CA ARG A 4 11.10 1.38 -10.97
C ARG A 4 9.68 1.87 -11.22
N ASN A 5 8.86 1.03 -11.84
CA ASN A 5 7.43 1.29 -11.95
C ASN A 5 6.83 1.17 -10.56
N VAL A 6 6.31 2.29 -10.03
CA VAL A 6 5.58 2.31 -8.77
C VAL A 6 4.15 1.90 -9.06
N MET A 7 3.64 0.92 -8.33
CA MET A 7 2.24 0.54 -8.37
C MET A 7 1.41 1.60 -7.64
N TYR A 8 0.26 1.97 -8.18
CA TYR A 8 -0.70 2.88 -7.54
C TYR A 8 -2.01 2.15 -7.33
N PHE A 9 -2.70 2.44 -6.23
CA PHE A 9 -3.99 1.84 -5.97
C PHE A 9 -5.02 2.32 -6.99
N THR A 10 -5.75 1.38 -7.58
CA THR A 10 -7.00 1.69 -8.25
C THR A 10 -8.12 1.73 -7.21
N PRO A 11 -9.33 2.17 -7.59
CA PRO A 11 -10.48 2.14 -6.67
C PRO A 11 -10.75 0.76 -6.05
N ARG A 12 -10.41 -0.32 -6.77
CA ARG A 12 -10.60 -1.69 -6.27
C ARG A 12 -9.63 -2.05 -5.14
N GLU A 13 -8.37 -1.62 -5.24
CA GLU A 13 -7.39 -1.85 -4.18
C GLU A 13 -7.67 -0.97 -2.94
N GLU A 14 -8.17 0.25 -3.14
CA GLU A 14 -8.67 1.08 -2.03
C GLU A 14 -9.86 0.41 -1.32
N GLU A 15 -10.85 -0.08 -2.07
CA GLU A 15 -11.99 -0.81 -1.49
C GLU A 15 -11.53 -2.05 -0.71
N PHE A 16 -10.56 -2.81 -1.25
CA PHE A 16 -10.05 -3.99 -0.57
C PHE A 16 -9.28 -3.64 0.71
N ALA A 17 -8.47 -2.59 0.68
CA ALA A 17 -7.80 -2.09 1.88
C ALA A 17 -8.82 -1.63 2.95
N ASP A 18 -9.89 -0.95 2.55
CA ASP A 18 -10.95 -0.52 3.46
C ASP A 18 -11.72 -1.71 4.08
N LEU A 19 -11.95 -2.77 3.31
CA LEU A 19 -12.52 -4.02 3.84
C LEU A 19 -11.62 -4.64 4.92
N LEU A 20 -10.31 -4.69 4.69
CA LEU A 20 -9.35 -5.17 5.68
C LEU A 20 -9.36 -4.31 6.95
N VAL A 21 -9.49 -3.00 6.82
CA VAL A 21 -9.64 -2.09 7.98
C VAL A 21 -10.92 -2.38 8.75
N ARG A 22 -12.04 -2.58 8.04
CA ARG A 22 -13.34 -2.87 8.65
C ARG A 22 -13.37 -4.18 9.45
N ILE A 23 -12.57 -5.17 9.07
CA ILE A 23 -12.42 -6.43 9.82
C ILE A 23 -11.39 -6.37 10.94
N GLY A 24 -10.77 -5.20 11.17
CA GLY A 24 -9.94 -4.93 12.34
C GLY A 24 -8.45 -4.73 12.07
N LEU A 25 -8.00 -4.69 10.82
CA LEU A 25 -6.60 -4.35 10.52
C LEU A 25 -6.37 -2.84 10.67
N LYS A 26 -5.15 -2.47 11.09
CA LYS A 26 -4.71 -1.07 11.01
C LYS A 26 -4.62 -0.66 9.54
N LYS A 27 -5.01 0.58 9.23
CA LYS A 27 -5.01 1.14 7.86
C LYS A 27 -3.69 0.96 7.12
N ASN A 28 -2.57 1.23 7.80
CA ASN A 28 -1.24 1.06 7.22
C ASN A 28 -0.93 -0.41 6.89
N VAL A 29 -1.24 -1.34 7.79
CA VAL A 29 -1.04 -2.78 7.57
C VAL A 29 -1.92 -3.25 6.40
N ALA A 30 -3.19 -2.82 6.35
CA ALA A 30 -4.09 -3.15 5.25
C ALA A 30 -3.55 -2.68 3.90
N LYS A 31 -3.17 -1.39 3.77
CA LYS A 31 -2.61 -0.86 2.52
C LYS A 31 -1.27 -1.50 2.14
N VAL A 32 -0.39 -1.78 3.09
CA VAL A 32 0.87 -2.49 2.80
C VAL A 32 0.61 -3.91 2.27
N LEU A 33 -0.33 -4.65 2.89
CA LEU A 33 -0.68 -5.99 2.43
C LEU A 33 -1.25 -5.98 1.01
N VAL A 34 -2.14 -5.04 0.70
CA VAL A 34 -2.71 -4.90 -0.64
C VAL A 34 -1.64 -4.51 -1.67
N TYR A 35 -0.68 -3.66 -1.30
CA TYR A 35 0.45 -3.30 -2.17
C TYR A 35 1.35 -4.51 -2.49
N LEU A 36 1.73 -5.26 -1.46
CA LEU A 36 2.60 -6.43 -1.58
C LEU A 36 1.91 -7.64 -2.24
N ALA A 37 0.58 -7.72 -2.19
CA ALA A 37 -0.17 -8.73 -2.94
C ALA A 37 0.03 -8.61 -4.46
N HIS A 38 0.39 -7.43 -4.96
CA HIS A 38 0.59 -7.15 -6.38
C HIS A 38 2.06 -7.01 -6.78
N THR A 39 2.98 -6.92 -5.81
CA THR A 39 4.40 -6.70 -6.06
C THR A 39 5.24 -7.64 -5.21
N PRO A 40 6.15 -8.45 -5.79
CA PRO A 40 6.92 -9.45 -5.05
C PRO A 40 7.85 -8.83 -3.99
N GLU A 41 8.33 -7.60 -4.20
CA GLU A 41 9.12 -6.84 -3.24
C GLU A 41 8.91 -5.33 -3.43
N ALA A 42 8.95 -4.56 -2.35
CA ALA A 42 8.80 -3.11 -2.39
C ALA A 42 9.67 -2.44 -1.32
N THR A 43 10.25 -1.27 -1.65
CA THR A 43 10.88 -0.44 -0.62
C THR A 43 9.84 0.42 0.09
N SER A 44 10.13 0.89 1.30
CA SER A 44 9.23 1.81 2.03
C SER A 44 8.86 3.04 1.20
N ARG A 45 9.81 3.55 0.40
CA ARG A 45 9.60 4.69 -0.50
C ARG A 45 8.63 4.38 -1.66
N ASP A 46 8.61 3.13 -2.15
CA ASP A 46 7.69 2.71 -3.20
C ASP A 46 6.26 2.59 -2.65
N ILE A 47 6.13 2.07 -1.42
CA ILE A 47 4.85 1.95 -0.71
C ILE A 47 4.27 3.34 -0.42
N GLU A 48 5.05 4.26 0.16
CA GLU A 48 4.61 5.64 0.43
C GLU A 48 4.07 6.33 -0.84
N ARG A 49 4.76 6.15 -1.97
CA ARG A 49 4.35 6.73 -3.25
C ARG A 49 3.09 6.10 -3.83
N GLY A 50 2.88 4.81 -3.60
CA GLY A 50 1.80 4.05 -4.24
C GLY A 50 0.52 3.88 -3.42
N THR A 51 0.58 4.14 -2.11
CA THR A 51 -0.54 3.96 -1.16
C THR A 51 -1.09 5.27 -0.60
N ASP A 52 -0.46 6.40 -0.94
CA ASP A 52 -0.68 7.76 -0.41
C ASP A 52 -0.63 7.82 1.13
N LEU A 53 0.00 6.83 1.76
CA LEU A 53 0.33 6.83 3.19
C LEU A 53 1.46 7.84 3.41
N ARG A 54 1.24 8.81 4.31
CA ARG A 54 2.29 9.75 4.76
C ARG A 54 2.86 9.24 6.08
N GLN A 55 4.17 9.41 6.31
CA GLN A 55 4.74 9.19 7.64
C GLN A 55 3.99 10.06 8.67
N PRO A 56 3.49 9.48 9.79
CA PRO A 56 4.03 8.35 10.56
C PRO A 56 3.40 6.97 10.28
N GLU A 57 2.61 6.80 9.21
CA GLU A 57 1.85 5.56 8.99
C GLU A 57 2.70 4.38 8.44
N VAL A 58 3.88 4.64 7.88
CA VAL A 58 4.72 3.61 7.21
C VAL A 58 5.95 3.19 8.03
N SER A 59 6.11 3.73 9.25
CA SER A 59 7.25 3.43 10.13
C SER A 59 7.03 2.23 11.04
#